data_AF-A0A2N2VRQ4-F1
#
_entry.id   AF-A0A2N2VRQ4-F1
#
_cell.length_a   1.000
_cell.length_b   1.000
_cell.length_c   1.000
_cell.angle_alpha   90.00
_cell.angle_beta   90.00
_cell.angle_gamma   90.00
#
_symmetry.space_group_name_H-M   'P 1'
#
loop_
_entity.id
_entity.type
_entity.pdbx_description
1 polymer ?
#
loop_
_entity_poly.entity_id
_entity_poly.type
_entity_poly.pdbx_seq_one_letter_code
_entity_poly.pdbx_strand_id
1 'polypeptide(L)'
;MIQTAAIVGFLALLALLVFVWRQSGFGSGRKFGNRIASHVGIPKSLFYTLLDNGAKGSSRDLLISLENSELDLDQASVELGPSLSRGIERLEARFGPQEMYDRAKPTVARLTAEFERKQQASAT
;
A
#
# COMPACT_ATOMS: atom_id res chain seq x y z
N MET A 1 -6.48 -5.36 47.98
CA MET A 1 -5.68 -6.34 47.20
C MET A 1 -6.45 -6.90 46.00
N ILE A 2 -7.75 -7.23 46.11
CA ILE A 2 -8.54 -7.77 44.98
C ILE A 2 -8.82 -6.70 43.90
N GLN A 3 -9.11 -5.45 44.29
CA GLN A 3 -9.37 -4.35 43.33
C GLN A 3 -8.15 -3.99 42.49
N THR A 4 -6.94 -3.99 43.06
CA THR A 4 -5.69 -3.72 42.32
C THR A 4 -5.39 -4.80 41.29
N ALA A 5 -5.65 -6.07 41.61
CA ALA A 5 -5.49 -7.17 40.66
C ALA A 5 -6.50 -7.10 39.51
N ALA A 6 -7.75 -6.71 39.79
CA ALA A 6 -8.78 -6.54 38.76
C ALA A 6 -8.45 -5.39 37.78
N ILE A 7 -7.94 -4.27 38.29
CA ILE A 7 -7.53 -3.12 37.46
C ILE A 7 -6.35 -3.50 36.54
N VAL A 8 -5.35 -4.20 37.07
CA VAL A 8 -4.19 -4.65 36.28
C VAL A 8 -4.62 -5.66 35.21
N GLY A 9 -5.51 -6.59 35.54
CA GLY A 9 -6.06 -7.55 34.56
C GLY A 9 -6.86 -6.86 33.44
N PHE A 10 -7.63 -5.83 33.78
CA PHE A 10 -8.39 -5.06 32.80
C PHE A 10 -7.47 -4.24 31.86
N LEU A 11 -6.42 -3.61 32.39
CA LEU A 11 -5.44 -2.88 31.58
C LEU A 11 -4.65 -3.81 30.65
N ALA A 12 -4.28 -5.01 31.12
CA ALA A 12 -3.62 -6.01 30.29
C ALA A 12 -4.54 -6.50 29.14
N LEU A 13 -5.84 -6.69 29.42
CA LEU A 13 -6.84 -7.03 28.40
C LEU A 13 -7.00 -5.93 27.35
N LEU A 14 -7.05 -4.66 27.77
CA LEU A 14 -7.10 -3.53 26.84
C LEU A 14 -5.84 -3.43 25.99
N ALA A 15 -4.66 -3.61 26.57
CA ALA A 15 -3.40 -3.63 25.84
C ALA A 15 -3.36 -4.78 24.81
N LEU A 16 -3.83 -5.97 25.19
CA LEU A 16 -3.93 -7.12 24.29
C LEU A 16 -4.94 -6.86 23.16
N LEU A 17 -6.09 -6.25 23.47
CA LEU A 17 -7.09 -5.86 22.47
C LEU A 17 -6.50 -4.87 21.47
N VAL A 18 -5.83 -3.82 21.93
CA VAL A 18 -5.17 -2.82 21.07
C VAL A 18 -4.07 -3.46 20.22
N PHE A 19 -3.27 -4.36 20.80
CA PHE A 19 -2.22 -5.08 20.10
C PHE A 19 -2.80 -5.98 19.01
N VAL A 20 -3.81 -6.78 19.34
CA VAL A 20 -4.52 -7.64 18.39
C VAL A 20 -5.22 -6.81 17.31
N TRP A 21 -5.76 -5.64 17.65
CA TRP A 21 -6.40 -4.74 16.67
C TRP A 21 -5.40 -4.10 15.71
N ARG A 22 -4.23 -3.69 16.21
CA ARG A 22 -3.12 -3.20 15.37
C ARG A 22 -2.59 -4.30 14.46
N GLN A 23 -2.50 -5.54 14.95
CA GLN A 23 -1.96 -6.67 14.19
C GLN A 23 -2.98 -7.29 13.23
N SER A 24 -4.27 -7.24 13.57
CA SER A 24 -5.37 -7.89 12.84
C SER A 24 -6.22 -6.91 12.05
N GLY A 25 -5.67 -5.79 11.57
CA GLY A 25 -6.37 -4.81 10.72
C GLY A 25 -7.02 -5.43 9.48
N PHE A 26 -8.18 -6.06 9.66
CA PHE A 26 -9.03 -6.64 8.63
C PHE A 26 -9.64 -5.48 7.85
N GLY A 27 -8.88 -4.95 6.89
CA GLY A 27 -9.36 -3.97 5.92
C GLY A 27 -8.59 -2.65 5.85
N SER A 28 -7.53 -2.47 6.65
CA SER A 28 -6.77 -1.22 6.66
C SER A 28 -6.08 -0.98 5.28
N GLY A 29 -5.35 -1.98 4.77
CA GLY A 29 -4.68 -1.90 3.47
C GLY A 29 -5.64 -1.69 2.28
N ARG A 30 -6.87 -2.21 2.33
CA ARG A 30 -7.85 -2.00 1.24
C ARG A 30 -8.42 -0.58 1.24
N LYS A 31 -8.74 -0.02 2.41
CA LYS A 31 -9.18 1.37 2.49
C LYS A 31 -8.07 2.33 2.08
N PHE A 32 -6.83 2.07 2.52
CA PHE A 32 -5.67 2.86 2.14
C PHE A 32 -5.38 2.78 0.64
N GLY A 33 -5.35 1.57 0.05
CA GLY A 33 -5.18 1.40 -1.39
C GLY A 33 -6.26 2.10 -2.22
N ASN A 34 -7.51 2.11 -1.76
CA ASN A 34 -8.58 2.87 -2.41
C ASN A 34 -8.35 4.39 -2.39
N ARG A 35 -7.79 4.91 -1.28
CA ARG A 35 -7.42 6.34 -1.18
C ARG A 35 -6.30 6.66 -2.16
N ILE A 36 -5.26 5.83 -2.21
CA ILE A 36 -4.14 5.97 -3.16
C ILE A 36 -4.66 5.94 -4.60
N ALA A 37 -5.44 4.92 -4.98
CA ALA A 37 -5.98 4.78 -6.33
C ALA A 37 -6.77 6.04 -6.76
N SER A 38 -7.59 6.58 -5.86
CA SER A 38 -8.36 7.80 -6.11
C SER A 38 -7.45 9.03 -6.21
N HIS A 39 -6.45 9.12 -5.35
CA HIS A 39 -5.47 10.22 -5.32
C HIS A 39 -4.64 10.28 -6.62
N VAL A 40 -4.19 9.14 -7.14
CA VAL A 40 -3.40 9.08 -8.39
C VAL A 40 -4.26 9.03 -9.66
N GLY A 41 -5.59 8.99 -9.52
CA GLY A 41 -6.52 8.96 -10.65
C GLY A 41 -6.59 7.63 -11.41
N ILE A 42 -6.24 6.50 -10.78
CA ILE A 42 -6.31 5.17 -11.38
C ILE A 42 -7.60 4.46 -10.90
N PRO A 43 -8.39 3.83 -11.79
CA PRO A 43 -9.54 3.03 -11.39
C PRO A 43 -9.14 1.95 -10.37
N LYS A 44 -9.89 1.83 -9.27
CA LYS A 44 -9.58 0.90 -8.16
C LYS A 44 -9.32 -0.53 -8.63
N SER A 45 -10.15 -1.04 -9.55
CA SER A 45 -9.98 -2.39 -10.12
C SER A 45 -8.61 -2.53 -10.79
N LEU A 46 -8.29 -1.62 -11.71
CA LEU A 46 -7.01 -1.59 -12.41
C LEU A 46 -5.85 -1.45 -11.42
N PHE A 47 -5.93 -0.54 -10.45
CA PHE A 47 -4.90 -0.35 -9.43
C PHE A 47 -4.55 -1.65 -8.69
N TYR A 48 -5.57 -2.40 -8.22
CA TYR A 48 -5.32 -3.68 -7.57
C TYR A 48 -4.78 -4.73 -8.55
N THR A 49 -5.28 -4.78 -9.78
CA THR A 49 -4.74 -5.68 -10.81
C THR A 49 -3.26 -5.40 -11.09
N LEU A 50 -2.85 -4.13 -11.19
CA LEU A 50 -1.45 -3.76 -11.35
C LEU A 50 -0.61 -4.17 -10.13
N LEU A 51 -1.09 -3.90 -8.91
CA LEU A 51 -0.37 -4.28 -7.70
C LEU A 51 -0.22 -5.79 -7.55
N ASP A 52 -1.27 -6.57 -7.80
CA ASP A 52 -1.26 -8.02 -7.68
C ASP A 52 -0.27 -8.66 -8.67
N ASN A 53 -0.10 -8.05 -9.84
CA ASN A 53 0.86 -8.53 -10.84
C ASN A 53 2.27 -7.95 -10.63
N GLY A 54 2.43 -6.86 -9.88
CA GLY A 54 3.70 -6.14 -9.75
C GLY A 54 4.42 -6.29 -8.41
N ALA A 55 3.69 -6.54 -7.32
CA ALA A 55 4.27 -6.71 -5.99
C ALA A 55 5.16 -7.96 -5.91
N LYS A 56 6.21 -7.92 -5.07
CA LYS A 56 7.08 -9.09 -4.81
C LYS A 56 6.50 -10.04 -3.74
N GLY A 57 5.21 -9.90 -3.44
CA GLY A 57 4.49 -10.62 -2.40
C GLY A 57 3.02 -10.22 -2.37
N SER A 58 2.36 -10.41 -1.22
CA SER A 58 0.97 -9.99 -1.02
C SER A 58 0.85 -8.47 -1.18
N SER A 59 0.07 -8.04 -2.18
CA SER A 59 -0.31 -6.64 -2.40
C SER A 59 -1.04 -6.05 -1.19
N ARG A 60 -1.78 -6.87 -0.45
CA ARG A 60 -2.39 -6.48 0.84
C ARG A 60 -1.33 -6.14 1.88
N ASP A 61 -0.31 -6.97 2.04
CA ASP A 61 0.72 -6.78 3.07
C ASP A 61 1.58 -5.56 2.75
N LEU A 62 1.87 -5.33 1.47
CA LEU A 62 2.51 -4.10 0.98
C LEU A 62 1.71 -2.86 1.38
N LEU A 63 0.39 -2.86 1.13
CA LEU A 63 -0.47 -1.72 1.47
C LEU A 63 -0.59 -1.50 2.98
N ILE A 64 -0.63 -2.57 3.77
CA ILE A 64 -0.61 -2.48 5.24
C ILE A 64 0.72 -1.90 5.72
N SER A 65 1.85 -2.36 5.17
CA SER A 65 3.18 -1.84 5.51
C SER A 65 3.29 -0.35 5.23
N LEU A 66 2.79 0.10 4.08
CA LEU A 66 2.80 1.52 3.72
C LEU A 66 1.88 2.35 4.60
N GLU A 67 0.69 1.85 4.94
CA GLU A 67 -0.22 2.53 5.87
C GLU A 67 0.41 2.68 7.27
N ASN A 68 1.13 1.65 7.73
CA ASN A 68 1.83 1.66 9.01
C ASN A 68 3.11 2.52 9.03
N SER A 69 3.61 2.92 7.85
CA SER A 69 4.80 3.77 7.74
C SER A 69 4.50 5.25 7.97
N GLU A 70 3.23 5.60 8.25
CA GLU A 70 2.76 6.98 8.50
C GLU A 70 3.15 7.97 7.38
N LEU A 71 3.35 7.46 6.17
CA LEU A 71 3.61 8.26 4.98
C LEU A 71 2.33 8.96 4.54
N ASP A 72 2.50 10.18 4.02
CA ASP A 72 1.39 10.86 3.34
C ASP A 72 0.99 10.14 2.05
N LEU A 73 -0.21 10.40 1.55
CA LEU A 73 -0.75 9.75 0.34
C LEU A 73 0.15 9.94 -0.88
N ASP A 74 0.75 11.11 -1.07
CA ASP A 74 1.70 11.36 -2.17
C ASP A 74 2.92 10.45 -2.04
N GLN A 75 3.53 10.41 -0.86
CA GLN A 75 4.71 9.61 -0.58
C GLN A 75 4.44 8.11 -0.74
N ALA A 76 3.32 7.63 -0.19
CA ALA A 76 2.90 6.24 -0.34
C ALA A 76 2.60 5.87 -1.80
N SER A 77 2.06 6.81 -2.58
CA SER A 77 1.83 6.62 -4.02
C SER A 77 3.15 6.45 -4.77
N VAL A 78 4.17 7.24 -4.42
CA VAL A 78 5.52 7.15 -5.00
C VAL A 78 6.17 5.80 -4.67
N GLU A 79 6.07 5.33 -3.42
CA GLU A 79 6.60 4.02 -3.01
C GLU A 79 5.99 2.84 -3.82
N LEU A 80 4.77 2.99 -4.32
CA LEU A 80 4.11 1.99 -5.15
C LEU A 80 4.54 2.03 -6.63
N GLY A 81 5.16 3.11 -7.10
CA GLY A 81 5.54 3.32 -8.51
C GLY A 81 6.24 2.10 -9.14
N PRO A 82 7.34 1.58 -8.58
CA PRO A 82 8.04 0.42 -9.12
C PRO A 82 7.21 -0.87 -9.13
N SER A 83 6.26 -1.02 -8.21
CA SER A 83 5.35 -2.17 -8.21
C SER A 83 4.29 -2.03 -9.29
N LEU A 84 3.69 -0.84 -9.43
CA LEU A 84 2.70 -0.56 -10.48
C LEU A 84 3.32 -0.69 -11.90
N SER A 85 4.56 -0.21 -12.10
CA SER A 85 5.28 -0.33 -13.39
C SER A 85 5.45 -1.80 -13.79
N ARG A 86 5.98 -2.62 -12.88
CA ARG A 86 6.12 -4.07 -13.11
C ARG A 86 4.79 -4.76 -13.34
N GLY A 87 3.73 -4.27 -12.70
CA GLY A 87 2.36 -4.72 -12.93
C GLY A 87 1.92 -4.50 -14.38
N ILE A 88 2.13 -3.30 -14.91
CA ILE A 88 1.85 -2.97 -16.32
C ILE A 88 2.68 -3.86 -17.24
N GLU A 89 4.00 -3.91 -17.05
CA GLU A 89 4.92 -4.70 -17.89
C GLU A 89 4.51 -6.17 -17.97
N ARG A 90 4.17 -6.79 -16.83
CA ARG A 90 3.75 -8.20 -16.78
C ARG A 90 2.40 -8.44 -17.41
N LEU A 91 1.45 -7.53 -17.23
CA LEU A 91 0.13 -7.64 -17.84
C LEU A 91 0.20 -7.45 -19.35
N GLU A 92 1.00 -6.51 -19.83
CA GLU A 92 1.22 -6.32 -21.27
C GLU A 92 1.96 -7.49 -21.91
N ALA A 93 2.96 -8.06 -21.22
CA ALA A 93 3.62 -9.27 -21.69
C ALA A 93 2.65 -10.46 -21.81
N ARG A 94 1.63 -10.53 -20.96
CA ARG A 94 0.67 -11.65 -20.92
C ARG A 94 -0.54 -11.47 -21.83
N PHE A 95 -1.06 -10.26 -21.94
CA PHE A 95 -2.34 -9.96 -22.59
C PHE A 95 -2.23 -8.96 -23.74
N GLY A 96 -1.01 -8.50 -24.05
CA GLY A 96 -0.75 -7.42 -25.00
C GLY A 96 -1.12 -6.03 -24.44
N PRO A 97 -0.88 -4.98 -25.24
CA PRO A 97 -1.29 -3.63 -24.91
C PRO A 97 -2.81 -3.55 -24.74
N GLN A 98 -3.26 -2.81 -23.74
CA GLN A 98 -4.67 -2.55 -23.50
C GLN A 98 -4.87 -1.07 -23.21
N GLU A 99 -5.95 -0.50 -23.72
CA GLU A 99 -6.25 0.94 -23.56
C GLU A 99 -6.28 1.35 -22.08
N MET A 100 -6.78 0.47 -21.20
CA MET A 100 -6.80 0.74 -19.76
C MET A 100 -5.40 0.88 -19.16
N TYR A 101 -4.40 0.14 -19.67
CA TYR A 101 -3.01 0.25 -19.24
C TYR A 101 -2.42 1.55 -19.76
N ASP A 102 -2.67 1.89 -21.02
CA ASP A 102 -2.16 3.10 -21.67
C ASP A 102 -2.56 4.38 -20.93
N ARG A 103 -3.81 4.42 -20.43
CA ARG A 103 -4.27 5.55 -19.60
C ARG A 103 -3.55 5.65 -18.25
N ALA A 104 -3.10 4.53 -17.68
CA ALA A 104 -2.41 4.49 -16.39
C ALA A 104 -0.89 4.70 -16.51
N LYS A 105 -0.28 4.37 -17.65
CA LYS A 105 1.16 4.52 -17.93
C LYS A 105 1.74 5.89 -17.56
N PRO A 106 1.16 7.05 -17.96
CA PRO A 106 1.77 8.35 -17.64
C PRO A 106 1.81 8.61 -16.13
N THR A 107 0.75 8.25 -15.40
CA THR A 107 0.71 8.36 -13.94
C THR A 107 1.75 7.45 -13.30
N VAL A 108 1.79 6.18 -13.70
CA VAL A 108 2.74 5.20 -13.14
C VAL A 108 4.19 5.60 -13.43
N ALA A 109 4.48 6.07 -14.65
CA ALA A 109 5.81 6.55 -15.03
C ALA A 109 6.25 7.74 -14.16
N ARG A 110 5.35 8.70 -13.89
CA ARG A 110 5.64 9.83 -12.98
C ARG A 110 6.00 9.34 -11.58
N LEU A 111 5.21 8.42 -11.02
CA LEU A 111 5.44 7.88 -9.68
C LEU A 111 6.78 7.12 -9.60
N THR A 112 7.11 6.32 -10.62
CA THR A 112 8.39 5.61 -10.69
C THR A 112 9.57 6.58 -10.79
N ALA A 113 9.46 7.64 -11.61
CA ALA A 113 10.51 8.65 -11.72
C ALA A 113 10.69 9.46 -10.42
N GLU A 114 9.61 9.74 -9.69
CA GLU A 114 9.69 10.35 -8.35
C GLU A 114 10.36 9.41 -7.34
N PHE A 115 10.08 8.12 -7.40
CA PHE A 115 10.71 7.11 -6.56
C PHE A 115 12.22 7.04 -6.81
N GLU A 116 12.63 6.97 -8.07
CA GLU A 116 14.06 6.94 -8.45
C GLU A 116 14.80 8.20 -7.99
N ARG A 117 14.20 9.38 -8.16
CA ARG A 117 14.76 10.63 -7.66
C ARG A 117 14.92 10.62 -6.14
N LYS A 118 13.94 10.11 -5.40
CA LYS A 118 14.00 9.97 -3.93
C LYS A 118 15.14 9.04 -3.51
N GLN A 119 15.32 7.92 -4.22
CA GLN A 119 16.40 6.96 -3.94
C GLN A 119 17.78 7.54 -4.21
N GLN A 120 17.94 8.29 -5.31
CA GLN A 120 19.19 8.98 -5.64
C GLN A 120 19.55 10.04 -4.60
N ALA A 121 18.57 10.83 -4.15
CA ALA A 121 18.76 11.85 -3.12
C ALA A 121 19.12 11.26 -1.74
N SER A 122 18.70 10.02 -1.44
CA SER A 122 19.01 9.35 -0.18
C SER A 122 20.36 8.63 -0.18
N ALA A 123 20.97 8.46 -1.36
CA ALA A 123 22.26 7.80 -1.55
C ALA A 123 23.46 8.78 -1.57
N THR A 124 23.20 10.08 -1.44
CA THR A 124 24.19 11.16 -1.40
C THR A 124 24.28 11.70 0.02
#